data_AF-X0V8Y7-F1
#
_entry.id   AF-X0V8Y7-F1
#
_cell.length_a   1.000
_cell.length_b   1.000
_cell.length_c   1.000
_cell.angle_alpha   90.00
_cell.angle_beta   90.00
_cell.angle_gamma   90.00
#
_symmetry.space_group_name_H-M   'P 1'
#
loop_
_entity.id
_entity.type
_entity.pdbx_description
1 polymer ?
#
loop_
_entity_poly.entity_id
_entity_poly.type
_entity_poly.pdbx_seq_one_letter_code
_entity_poly.pdbx_strand_id
1 'polypeptide(L)'
;TANMLVNDGQHRRAAIEKALKLRPELGDETIPIVIFLDAGLKRSQQMFADLNRYAVRPARSLNILYDYRDPLSALVRKVIQRVYVFDDMVELGKTSISNRSTKLFTLSCLHQATQELLNGHDISDKGIAELVTDFWSEIAKVIPDWERAKNNEISSAYLRKNYIHAHGVTLHALGIMGAALINQSPKNWRTKLKQLKKIKWERSNTKLWEGRTMIAGRLSKAINHVRLTANVLKKTVGVKLTKEERALEKRFAQGE
;
A
#
# COMPACT_ATOMS: atom_id res chain seq x y z
N THR A 1 -21.44 -32.06 20.05
CA THR A 1 -20.83 -30.90 20.75
C THR A 1 -20.51 -29.84 19.71
N ALA A 2 -20.88 -28.58 19.94
CA ALA A 2 -20.53 -27.50 19.03
C ALA A 2 -19.11 -27.00 19.31
N ASN A 3 -18.30 -26.79 18.27
CA ASN A 3 -16.96 -26.23 18.41
C ASN A 3 -17.06 -24.71 18.57
N MET A 4 -16.45 -24.16 19.62
CA MET A 4 -16.37 -22.72 19.86
C MET A 4 -14.95 -22.23 19.63
N LEU A 5 -14.81 -21.16 18.85
CA LEU A 5 -13.52 -20.52 18.58
C LEU A 5 -13.55 -19.06 19.08
N VAL A 6 -12.50 -18.67 19.81
CA VAL A 6 -12.36 -17.31 20.32
C VAL A 6 -11.79 -16.41 19.20
N ASN A 7 -12.68 -15.66 18.55
CA ASN A 7 -12.33 -14.74 17.45
C ASN A 7 -11.58 -13.49 17.93
N ASP A 8 -11.94 -12.97 19.11
CA ASP A 8 -11.27 -11.83 19.76
C ASP A 8 -11.37 -11.99 21.29
N GLY A 9 -10.49 -11.31 22.03
CA GLY A 9 -10.45 -11.37 23.49
C GLY A 9 -9.49 -12.42 24.06
N GLN A 10 -8.54 -12.96 23.27
CA GLN A 10 -7.57 -13.95 23.78
C GLN A 10 -6.70 -13.40 24.92
N HIS A 11 -6.28 -12.13 24.83
CA HIS A 11 -5.57 -11.47 25.92
C HIS A 11 -6.44 -11.34 27.17
N ARG A 12 -7.73 -11.06 26.99
CA ARG A 12 -8.70 -10.98 28.10
C ARG A 12 -8.91 -12.35 28.73
N ARG A 13 -9.05 -13.41 27.92
CA ARG A 13 -9.13 -14.79 28.40
C ARG A 13 -7.91 -15.16 29.24
N ALA A 14 -6.70 -14.91 28.74
CA ALA A 14 -5.47 -15.19 29.46
C ALA A 14 -5.34 -14.38 30.76
N ALA A 15 -5.82 -13.13 30.78
CA ALA A 15 -5.85 -12.32 31.99
C ALA A 15 -6.85 -12.86 33.03
N ILE A 16 -8.04 -13.28 32.60
CA ILE A 16 -9.05 -13.91 33.46
C ILE A 16 -8.52 -15.23 34.04
N GLU A 17 -7.91 -16.09 33.20
CA GLU A 17 -7.28 -17.33 33.64
C GLU A 17 -6.21 -17.10 34.72
N LYS A 18 -5.41 -16.01 34.59
CA LYS A 18 -4.43 -15.63 35.62
C LYS A 18 -5.10 -15.06 36.88
N ALA A 19 -6.14 -14.25 36.74
CA ALA A 19 -6.86 -13.65 37.85
C ALA A 19 -7.53 -14.73 38.71
N LEU A 20 -8.18 -15.72 38.10
CA LEU A 20 -8.83 -16.84 38.80
C LEU A 20 -7.85 -17.69 39.63
N LYS A 21 -6.58 -17.80 39.21
CA LYS A 21 -5.54 -18.49 40.01
C LYS A 21 -5.16 -17.74 41.29
N LEU A 22 -5.25 -16.41 41.26
CA LEU A 22 -4.91 -15.55 42.41
C LEU A 22 -6.12 -15.32 43.32
N ARG A 23 -7.31 -15.28 42.73
CA ARG A 23 -8.58 -14.94 43.38
C ARG A 23 -9.70 -15.86 42.86
N PRO A 24 -9.81 -17.10 43.37
CA PRO A 24 -10.81 -18.07 42.92
C PRO A 24 -12.26 -17.59 43.06
N GLU A 25 -12.54 -16.66 43.99
CA GLU A 25 -13.86 -16.08 44.20
C GLU A 25 -14.41 -15.31 42.99
N LEU A 26 -13.54 -14.90 42.05
CA LEU A 26 -13.97 -14.29 40.79
C LEU A 26 -14.67 -15.30 39.85
N GLY A 27 -14.69 -16.59 40.18
CA GLY A 27 -15.36 -17.63 39.39
C GLY A 27 -16.89 -17.48 39.36
N ASP A 28 -17.46 -16.80 40.36
CA ASP A 28 -18.92 -16.55 40.47
C ASP A 28 -19.37 -15.30 39.70
N GLU A 29 -18.41 -14.49 39.23
CA GLU A 29 -18.68 -13.29 38.42
C GLU A 29 -19.07 -13.67 36.99
N THR A 30 -19.89 -12.82 36.36
CA THR A 30 -20.32 -13.04 34.97
C THR A 30 -19.73 -12.00 34.03
N ILE A 31 -19.39 -12.43 32.82
CA ILE A 31 -18.95 -11.53 31.76
C ILE A 31 -19.88 -11.67 30.54
N PRO A 32 -20.21 -10.56 29.87
CA PRO A 32 -20.93 -10.65 28.62
C PRO A 32 -20.03 -11.28 27.55
N ILE A 33 -20.57 -12.28 26.86
CA ILE A 33 -19.98 -12.86 25.65
C ILE A 33 -20.90 -12.59 24.47
N VAL A 34 -20.31 -12.38 23.30
CA VAL A 34 -21.04 -12.27 22.03
C VAL A 34 -20.72 -13.49 21.20
N ILE A 35 -21.73 -14.31 20.95
CA ILE A 35 -21.60 -15.52 20.14
C ILE A 35 -22.05 -15.20 18.72
N PHE A 36 -21.17 -15.49 17.77
CA PHE A 36 -21.49 -15.42 16.35
C PHE A 36 -21.59 -16.83 15.79
N LEU A 37 -22.62 -17.10 15.00
CA LEU A 37 -22.69 -18.32 14.20
C LEU A 37 -21.62 -18.25 13.12
N ASP A 38 -20.83 -19.32 13.00
CA ASP A 38 -19.89 -19.46 11.89
C ASP A 38 -20.67 -19.59 10.58
N ALA A 39 -20.52 -18.60 9.71
CA ALA A 39 -21.10 -18.62 8.37
C ALA A 39 -20.00 -18.68 7.28
N GLY A 40 -18.85 -19.25 7.63
CA GLY A 40 -17.73 -19.50 6.74
C GLY A 40 -16.68 -18.39 6.73
N LEU A 41 -15.56 -18.70 6.07
CA LEU A 41 -14.32 -17.92 6.10
C LEU A 41 -14.51 -16.44 5.78
N LYS A 42 -15.29 -16.10 4.74
CA LYS A 42 -15.50 -14.71 4.32
C LYS A 42 -16.20 -13.88 5.41
N ARG A 43 -17.19 -14.44 6.10
CA ARG A 43 -17.88 -13.74 7.20
C ARG A 43 -16.97 -13.57 8.40
N SER A 44 -16.20 -14.61 8.74
CA SER A 44 -15.22 -14.55 9.84
C SER A 44 -14.10 -13.54 9.57
N GLN A 45 -13.64 -13.41 8.33
CA GLN A 45 -12.69 -12.37 7.91
C GLN A 45 -13.27 -10.96 8.03
N GLN A 46 -14.49 -10.70 7.52
CA GLN A 46 -15.12 -9.39 7.70
C GLN A 46 -15.33 -9.06 9.19
N MET A 47 -15.75 -10.05 9.98
CA MET A 47 -15.92 -9.90 11.42
C MET A 47 -14.59 -9.54 12.10
N PHE A 48 -13.50 -10.19 11.71
CA PHE A 48 -12.16 -9.82 12.17
C PHE A 48 -11.83 -8.35 11.83
N ALA A 49 -12.07 -7.91 10.60
CA ALA A 49 -11.80 -6.53 10.19
C ALA A 49 -12.65 -5.52 10.98
N ASP A 50 -13.93 -5.84 11.23
CA ASP A 50 -14.85 -4.99 11.98
C ASP A 50 -14.45 -4.88 13.47
N LEU A 51 -14.12 -6.00 14.13
CA LEU A 51 -13.67 -6.03 15.53
C LEU A 51 -12.38 -5.24 15.73
N ASN A 52 -11.45 -5.39 14.79
CA ASN A 52 -10.13 -4.76 14.85
C ASN A 52 -10.09 -3.31 14.35
N ARG A 53 -11.21 -2.77 13.85
CA ARG A 53 -11.28 -1.38 13.35
C ARG A 53 -11.02 -0.37 14.48
N TYR A 54 -11.46 -0.66 15.70
CA TYR A 54 -11.34 0.22 16.87
C TYR A 54 -10.50 -0.36 18.02
N ALA A 55 -10.20 -1.66 18.00
CA ALA A 55 -9.37 -2.34 19.00
C ALA A 55 -7.86 -2.28 18.67
N VAL A 56 -7.04 -3.15 19.28
CA VAL A 56 -5.61 -3.30 18.98
C VAL A 56 -5.45 -3.55 17.48
N ARG A 57 -4.78 -2.63 16.79
CA ARG A 57 -4.74 -2.64 15.32
C ARG A 57 -3.83 -3.77 14.82
N PRO A 58 -4.35 -4.78 14.11
CA PRO A 58 -3.53 -5.75 13.42
C PRO A 58 -2.79 -5.06 12.26
N ALA A 59 -1.95 -5.80 11.55
CA ALA A 59 -1.25 -5.29 10.38
C ALA A 59 -2.23 -4.62 9.40
N ARG A 60 -1.91 -3.40 8.96
CA ARG A 60 -2.76 -2.63 8.03
C ARG A 60 -3.14 -3.44 6.78
N SER A 61 -2.21 -4.24 6.25
CA SER A 61 -2.46 -5.13 5.12
C SER A 61 -3.56 -6.17 5.44
N LEU A 62 -3.56 -6.78 6.63
CA LEU A 62 -4.59 -7.74 7.05
C LEU A 62 -5.99 -7.10 7.10
N ASN A 63 -6.09 -5.90 7.68
CA ASN A 63 -7.37 -5.17 7.74
C ASN A 63 -7.90 -4.87 6.34
N ILE A 64 -7.05 -4.36 5.43
CA ILE A 64 -7.42 -4.12 4.04
C ILE A 64 -7.83 -5.44 3.35
N LEU A 65 -7.08 -6.52 3.58
CA LEU A 65 -7.33 -7.81 2.94
C LEU A 65 -8.72 -8.35 3.28
N TYR A 66 -9.14 -8.21 4.54
CA TYR A 66 -10.38 -8.78 5.07
C TYR A 66 -11.58 -7.84 5.07
N ASP A 67 -11.37 -6.54 4.84
CA ASP A 67 -12.49 -5.60 4.71
C ASP A 67 -13.11 -5.71 3.32
N TYR A 68 -14.18 -6.50 3.21
CA TYR A 68 -14.98 -6.68 2.00
C TYR A 68 -15.98 -5.55 1.77
N ARG A 69 -16.24 -4.72 2.79
CA ARG A 69 -17.18 -3.59 2.71
C ARG A 69 -16.54 -2.34 2.15
N ASP A 70 -15.24 -2.15 2.38
CA ASP A 70 -14.51 -1.02 1.82
C ASP A 70 -14.33 -1.15 0.29
N PRO A 71 -14.90 -0.22 -0.51
CA PRO A 71 -14.81 -0.27 -1.97
C PRO A 71 -13.37 -0.19 -2.48
N LEU A 72 -12.51 0.57 -1.79
CA LEU A 72 -11.11 0.72 -2.16
C LEU A 72 -10.32 -0.57 -1.94
N SER A 73 -10.53 -1.24 -0.81
CA SER A 73 -9.98 -2.57 -0.53
C SER A 73 -10.43 -3.58 -1.59
N ALA A 74 -11.71 -3.55 -1.98
CA ALA A 74 -12.22 -4.41 -3.05
C ALA A 74 -11.58 -4.14 -4.41
N LEU A 75 -11.41 -2.86 -4.76
CA LEU A 75 -10.75 -2.44 -5.99
C LEU A 75 -9.27 -2.87 -6.01
N VAL A 76 -8.52 -2.63 -4.92
CA VAL A 76 -7.10 -3.00 -4.84
C VAL A 76 -6.91 -4.51 -4.97
N ARG A 77 -7.77 -5.33 -4.35
CA ARG A 77 -7.75 -6.80 -4.54
C ARG A 77 -7.94 -7.19 -6.02
N LYS A 78 -8.88 -6.54 -6.73
CA LYS A 78 -9.09 -6.76 -8.17
C LYS A 78 -7.86 -6.33 -8.98
N VAL A 79 -7.26 -5.20 -8.66
CA VAL A 79 -6.06 -4.68 -9.35
C VAL A 79 -4.88 -5.63 -9.18
N ILE A 80 -4.68 -6.21 -7.99
CA ILE A 80 -3.63 -7.22 -7.76
C ILE A 80 -3.81 -8.42 -8.68
N GLN A 81 -5.05 -8.89 -8.86
CA GLN A 81 -5.35 -10.04 -9.73
C GLN A 81 -5.26 -9.71 -11.23
N ARG A 82 -5.56 -8.47 -11.62
CA ARG A 82 -5.62 -8.06 -13.03
C ARG A 82 -4.29 -7.53 -13.59
N VAL A 83 -3.43 -6.98 -12.74
CA VAL A 83 -2.12 -6.44 -13.16
C VAL A 83 -1.07 -7.54 -13.00
N TYR A 84 -0.55 -8.02 -14.13
CA TYR A 84 0.38 -9.16 -14.20
C TYR A 84 1.53 -9.11 -13.19
N VAL A 85 2.18 -7.95 -13.06
CA VAL A 85 3.34 -7.80 -12.16
C VAL A 85 2.98 -7.71 -10.67
N PHE A 86 1.70 -7.56 -10.33
CA PHE A 86 1.22 -7.54 -8.95
C PHE A 86 0.69 -8.89 -8.50
N ASP A 87 0.12 -9.65 -9.44
CA ASP A 87 -0.30 -11.01 -9.18
C ASP A 87 0.86 -11.78 -8.57
N ASP A 88 0.63 -12.40 -7.41
CA ASP A 88 1.62 -13.11 -6.62
C ASP A 88 2.92 -12.36 -6.25
N MET A 89 2.99 -11.03 -6.46
CA MET A 89 4.14 -10.19 -6.10
C MET A 89 3.80 -9.21 -4.98
N VAL A 90 2.60 -9.30 -4.39
CA VAL A 90 2.17 -8.47 -3.27
C VAL A 90 2.09 -9.30 -1.98
N GLU A 91 2.74 -8.83 -0.92
CA GLU A 91 2.60 -9.34 0.45
C GLU A 91 1.27 -8.83 1.04
N LEU A 92 0.33 -9.76 1.18
CA LEU A 92 -1.06 -9.45 1.54
C LEU A 92 -1.28 -9.29 3.05
N GLY A 93 -0.47 -9.92 3.89
CA GLY A 93 -0.72 -9.99 5.32
C GLY A 93 0.22 -9.12 6.16
N LYS A 94 1.50 -9.07 5.79
CA LYS A 94 2.53 -8.44 6.63
C LYS A 94 2.68 -6.94 6.35
N THR A 95 3.23 -6.23 7.33
CA THR A 95 3.60 -4.81 7.22
C THR A 95 4.97 -4.60 6.57
N SER A 96 5.80 -5.65 6.52
CA SER A 96 7.14 -5.65 5.96
C SER A 96 7.39 -6.89 5.11
N ILE A 97 8.27 -6.75 4.13
CA ILE A 97 8.70 -7.85 3.25
C ILE A 97 10.06 -8.34 3.73
N SER A 98 10.20 -9.63 3.98
CA SER A 98 11.49 -10.21 4.37
C SER A 98 12.49 -10.21 3.20
N ASN A 99 13.79 -10.28 3.50
CA ASN A 99 14.82 -10.36 2.46
C ASN A 99 14.74 -11.64 1.61
N ARG A 100 14.13 -12.71 2.14
CA ARG A 100 13.93 -13.98 1.42
C ARG A 100 12.67 -14.00 0.55
N SER A 101 11.81 -13.00 0.69
CA SER A 101 10.53 -12.95 -0.04
C SER A 101 10.72 -12.45 -1.47
N THR A 102 10.02 -13.10 -2.40
CA THR A 102 9.90 -12.73 -3.81
C THR A 102 8.91 -11.59 -4.03
N LYS A 103 8.10 -11.22 -3.03
CA LYS A 103 7.11 -10.13 -3.16
C LYS A 103 7.83 -8.78 -3.35
N LEU A 104 7.31 -7.90 -4.19
CA LEU A 104 7.82 -6.53 -4.42
C LEU A 104 7.20 -5.50 -3.47
N PHE A 105 5.89 -5.59 -3.28
CA PHE A 105 5.12 -4.58 -2.54
C PHE A 105 4.30 -5.23 -1.42
N THR A 106 3.84 -4.41 -0.48
CA THR A 106 2.81 -4.84 0.48
C THR A 106 1.45 -4.32 0.01
N LEU A 107 0.38 -5.03 0.37
CA LEU A 107 -0.99 -4.63 0.07
C LEU A 107 -1.28 -3.22 0.59
N SER A 108 -0.82 -2.89 1.80
CA SER A 108 -1.00 -1.55 2.37
C SER A 108 -0.36 -0.42 1.54
N CYS A 109 0.80 -0.66 0.91
CA CYS A 109 1.45 0.34 0.07
C CYS A 109 0.71 0.50 -1.27
N LEU A 110 0.27 -0.59 -1.89
CA LEU A 110 -0.50 -0.53 -3.14
C LEU A 110 -1.87 0.12 -2.92
N HIS A 111 -2.51 -0.17 -1.78
CA HIS A 111 -3.74 0.49 -1.38
C HIS A 111 -3.55 2.00 -1.23
N GLN A 112 -2.52 2.44 -0.50
CA GLN A 112 -2.24 3.86 -0.33
C GLN A 112 -1.94 4.55 -1.67
N ALA A 113 -1.16 3.92 -2.54
CA ALA A 113 -0.87 4.47 -3.85
C ALA A 113 -2.11 4.56 -4.75
N THR A 114 -2.98 3.55 -4.72
CA THR A 114 -4.24 3.55 -5.45
C THR A 114 -5.22 4.59 -4.91
N GLN A 115 -5.25 4.78 -3.59
CA GLN A 115 -6.04 5.86 -2.97
C GLN A 115 -5.64 7.23 -3.53
N GLU A 116 -4.34 7.46 -3.67
CA GLU A 116 -3.81 8.74 -4.15
C GLU A 116 -4.02 8.93 -5.64
N LEU A 117 -3.93 7.84 -6.42
CA LEU A 117 -4.29 7.84 -7.85
C LEU A 117 -5.76 8.25 -8.07
N LEU A 118 -6.64 7.84 -7.16
CA LEU A 118 -8.07 8.13 -7.21
C LEU A 118 -8.45 9.49 -6.61
N ASN A 119 -7.48 10.29 -6.16
CA ASN A 119 -7.80 11.59 -5.61
C ASN A 119 -8.46 12.49 -6.68
N GLY A 120 -9.73 12.85 -6.46
CA GLY A 120 -10.57 13.57 -7.43
C GLY A 120 -11.44 12.68 -8.32
N HIS A 121 -11.50 11.37 -8.07
CA HIS A 121 -12.36 10.41 -8.77
C HIS A 121 -13.35 9.74 -7.80
N ASP A 122 -14.58 9.50 -8.27
CA ASP A 122 -15.58 8.72 -7.52
C ASP A 122 -15.33 7.23 -7.74
N ILE A 123 -15.03 6.49 -6.67
CA ILE A 123 -14.76 5.05 -6.75
C ILE A 123 -15.96 4.22 -7.23
N SER A 124 -17.18 4.76 -7.15
CA SER A 124 -18.40 4.11 -7.63
C SER A 124 -18.56 4.14 -9.16
N ASP A 125 -17.77 4.97 -9.86
CA ASP A 125 -17.79 5.08 -11.31
C ASP A 125 -17.39 3.76 -11.97
N LYS A 126 -18.24 3.29 -12.90
CA LYS A 126 -18.09 1.97 -13.55
C LYS A 126 -16.75 1.76 -14.26
N GLY A 127 -16.08 2.82 -14.72
CA GLY A 127 -14.81 2.75 -15.44
C GLY A 127 -13.55 2.84 -14.56
N ILE A 128 -13.70 3.03 -13.25
CA ILE A 128 -12.56 3.24 -12.36
C ILE A 128 -11.70 2.00 -12.20
N ALA A 129 -12.32 0.83 -12.15
CA ALA A 129 -11.57 -0.42 -12.05
C ALA A 129 -10.65 -0.61 -13.25
N GLU A 130 -11.14 -0.32 -14.46
CA GLU A 130 -10.41 -0.39 -15.71
C GLU A 130 -9.32 0.69 -15.75
N LEU A 131 -9.63 1.94 -15.38
CA LEU A 131 -8.66 3.04 -15.34
C LEU A 131 -7.47 2.72 -14.41
N VAL A 132 -7.74 2.26 -13.19
CA VAL A 132 -6.70 1.94 -12.21
C VAL A 132 -5.86 0.75 -12.66
N THR A 133 -6.51 -0.29 -13.19
CA THR A 133 -5.82 -1.48 -13.72
C THR A 133 -4.91 -1.10 -14.89
N ASP A 134 -5.41 -0.27 -15.82
CA ASP A 134 -4.67 0.19 -16.98
C ASP A 134 -3.51 1.10 -16.57
N PHE A 135 -3.73 2.03 -15.65
CA PHE A 135 -2.66 2.88 -15.11
C PHE A 135 -1.51 2.04 -14.55
N TRP A 136 -1.79 1.11 -13.64
CA TRP A 136 -0.74 0.28 -13.04
C TRP A 136 -0.07 -0.66 -14.04
N SER A 137 -0.81 -1.14 -15.04
CA SER A 137 -0.26 -1.92 -16.15
C SER A 137 0.70 -1.10 -17.01
N GLU A 138 0.36 0.16 -17.33
CA GLU A 138 1.25 1.07 -18.06
C GLU A 138 2.48 1.47 -17.25
N ILE A 139 2.35 1.63 -15.93
CA ILE A 139 3.49 1.84 -15.03
C ILE A 139 4.44 0.64 -15.07
N ALA A 140 3.92 -0.59 -15.03
CA ALA A 140 4.73 -1.80 -15.11
C ALA A 140 5.56 -1.86 -16.40
N LYS A 141 4.98 -1.45 -17.55
CA LYS A 141 5.67 -1.40 -18.86
C LYS A 141 6.82 -0.39 -18.93
N VAL A 142 6.83 0.64 -18.06
CA VAL A 142 7.89 1.66 -18.03
C VAL A 142 8.91 1.42 -16.92
N ILE A 143 8.66 0.47 -16.02
CA ILE A 143 9.60 0.00 -14.98
C ILE A 143 9.82 -1.52 -15.19
N PRO A 144 10.64 -1.91 -16.18
CA PRO A 144 10.76 -3.31 -16.62
C PRO A 144 11.25 -4.26 -15.52
N ASP A 145 11.96 -3.75 -14.52
CA ASP A 145 12.41 -4.54 -13.37
C ASP A 145 11.28 -5.23 -12.60
N TRP A 146 10.05 -4.70 -12.63
CA TRP A 146 8.90 -5.35 -11.98
C TRP A 146 8.51 -6.64 -12.70
N GLU A 147 8.53 -6.62 -14.04
CA GLU A 147 8.27 -7.80 -14.87
C GLU A 147 9.40 -8.81 -14.78
N ARG A 148 10.65 -8.35 -14.85
CA ARG A 148 11.84 -9.21 -14.63
C ARG A 148 11.79 -9.93 -13.29
N ALA A 149 11.32 -9.25 -12.23
CA ALA A 149 11.16 -9.86 -10.92
C ALA A 149 10.02 -10.90 -10.88
N LYS A 150 8.88 -10.62 -11.53
CA LYS A 150 7.77 -11.58 -11.69
C LYS A 150 8.21 -12.84 -12.44
N ASN A 151 9.08 -12.68 -13.43
CA ASN A 151 9.66 -13.76 -14.22
C ASN A 151 10.85 -14.48 -13.55
N ASN A 152 11.21 -14.10 -12.31
CA ASN A 152 12.37 -14.62 -11.58
C ASN A 152 13.75 -14.35 -12.25
N GLU A 153 13.82 -13.39 -13.17
CA GLU A 153 15.08 -12.98 -13.83
C GLU A 153 15.96 -12.11 -12.91
N ILE A 154 15.34 -11.44 -11.94
CA ILE A 154 16.02 -10.63 -10.93
C ILE A 154 15.34 -10.79 -9.58
N SER A 155 16.12 -10.92 -8.50
CA SER A 155 15.53 -11.09 -7.18
C SER A 155 14.92 -9.78 -6.67
N SER A 156 13.72 -9.85 -6.09
CA SER A 156 13.07 -8.68 -5.47
C SER A 156 13.89 -8.14 -4.29
N ALA A 157 14.70 -8.98 -3.64
CA ALA A 157 15.67 -8.57 -2.61
C ALA A 157 16.76 -7.65 -3.18
N TYR A 158 17.32 -8.00 -4.35
CA TYR A 158 18.27 -7.14 -5.05
C TYR A 158 17.63 -5.81 -5.45
N LEU A 159 16.41 -5.84 -5.99
CA LEU A 159 15.69 -4.61 -6.35
C LEU A 159 15.45 -3.71 -5.12
N ARG A 160 14.98 -4.28 -4.00
CA ARG A 160 14.79 -3.53 -2.75
C ARG A 160 16.10 -2.94 -2.22
N LYS A 161 17.22 -3.65 -2.38
CA LYS A 161 18.54 -3.19 -1.94
C LYS A 161 19.06 -2.02 -2.79
N ASN A 162 18.85 -2.07 -4.11
CA ASN A 162 19.58 -1.20 -5.05
C ASN A 162 18.73 -0.12 -5.72
N TYR A 163 17.40 -0.24 -5.73
CA TYR A 163 16.51 0.66 -6.47
C TYR A 163 15.44 1.26 -5.56
N ILE A 164 14.99 2.48 -5.88
CA ILE A 164 13.91 3.12 -5.12
C ILE A 164 12.52 2.66 -5.57
N HIS A 165 12.35 2.18 -6.81
CA HIS A 165 11.03 1.82 -7.38
C HIS A 165 10.44 0.54 -6.79
N ALA A 166 11.21 -0.25 -6.04
CA ALA A 166 10.76 -1.47 -5.37
C ALA A 166 10.23 -1.19 -3.94
N HIS A 167 9.82 0.05 -3.66
CA HIS A 167 9.41 0.49 -2.32
C HIS A 167 8.11 1.30 -2.34
N GLY A 168 7.35 1.19 -1.25
CA GLY A 168 6.05 1.85 -1.11
C GLY A 168 6.09 3.38 -1.22
N VAL A 169 7.20 4.04 -0.86
CA VAL A 169 7.37 5.50 -1.03
C VAL A 169 7.26 5.91 -2.51
N THR A 170 7.89 5.14 -3.40
CA THR A 170 7.86 5.41 -4.84
C THR A 170 6.49 5.04 -5.42
N LEU A 171 5.89 3.94 -4.95
CA LEU A 171 4.53 3.56 -5.35
C LEU A 171 3.52 4.66 -4.99
N HIS A 172 3.62 5.22 -3.78
CA HIS A 172 2.81 6.36 -3.33
C HIS A 172 3.02 7.60 -4.21
N ALA A 173 4.28 7.95 -4.50
CA ALA A 173 4.60 9.06 -5.39
C ALA A 173 4.07 8.87 -6.82
N LEU A 174 4.07 7.63 -7.34
CA LEU A 174 3.47 7.29 -8.64
C LEU A 174 1.95 7.49 -8.64
N GLY A 175 1.27 7.16 -7.54
CA GLY A 175 -0.17 7.45 -7.36
C GLY A 175 -0.48 8.95 -7.43
N ILE A 176 0.26 9.75 -6.65
CA ILE A 176 0.12 11.23 -6.64
C ILE A 176 0.39 11.84 -8.03
N MET A 177 1.44 11.35 -8.72
CA MET A 177 1.74 11.79 -10.08
C MET A 177 0.64 11.36 -11.06
N GLY A 178 0.16 10.12 -10.94
CA GLY A 178 -0.87 9.54 -11.78
C GLY A 178 -2.17 10.32 -11.75
N ALA A 179 -2.67 10.67 -10.56
CA ALA A 179 -3.87 11.50 -10.41
C ALA A 179 -3.72 12.85 -11.14
N ALA A 180 -2.59 13.53 -10.94
CA ALA A 180 -2.34 14.80 -11.61
C ALA A 180 -2.20 14.65 -13.13
N LEU A 181 -1.58 13.56 -13.60
CA LEU A 181 -1.38 13.29 -15.02
C LEU A 181 -2.70 12.98 -15.73
N ILE A 182 -3.54 12.12 -15.14
CA ILE A 182 -4.85 11.77 -15.69
C ILE A 182 -5.73 13.02 -15.76
N ASN A 183 -5.74 13.84 -14.71
CA ASN A 183 -6.54 15.06 -14.68
C ASN A 183 -6.05 16.14 -15.67
N GLN A 184 -4.74 16.36 -15.79
CA GLN A 184 -4.20 17.39 -16.69
C GLN A 184 -4.03 16.91 -18.14
N SER A 185 -4.06 15.60 -18.40
CA SER A 185 -3.81 15.04 -19.73
C SER A 185 -4.60 13.75 -19.99
N PRO A 186 -5.94 13.77 -19.85
CA PRO A 186 -6.78 12.56 -19.85
C PRO A 186 -6.71 11.76 -21.16
N LYS A 187 -6.44 12.42 -22.30
CA LYS A 187 -6.33 11.76 -23.60
C LYS A 187 -4.97 11.11 -23.85
N ASN A 188 -3.89 11.63 -23.25
CA ASN A 188 -2.51 11.31 -23.64
C ASN A 188 -1.63 10.83 -22.47
N TRP A 189 -2.21 10.56 -21.30
CA TRP A 189 -1.44 10.16 -20.11
C TRP A 189 -0.58 8.91 -20.35
N ARG A 190 -1.08 7.90 -21.07
CA ARG A 190 -0.33 6.67 -21.43
C ARG A 190 0.97 6.99 -22.17
N THR A 191 0.89 7.84 -23.19
CA THR A 191 2.07 8.25 -23.97
C THR A 191 3.05 9.05 -23.12
N LYS A 192 2.54 9.91 -22.23
CA LYS A 192 3.38 10.69 -21.31
C LYS A 192 4.10 9.82 -20.27
N LEU A 193 3.49 8.73 -19.80
CA LEU A 193 4.14 7.79 -18.87
C LEU A 193 5.43 7.19 -19.44
N LYS A 194 5.55 7.03 -20.76
CA LYS A 194 6.78 6.53 -21.41
C LYS A 194 8.02 7.37 -21.07
N GLN A 195 7.85 8.65 -20.71
CA GLN A 195 8.95 9.51 -20.29
C GLN A 195 9.62 9.04 -18.99
N LEU A 196 8.92 8.26 -18.15
CA LEU A 196 9.48 7.69 -16.92
C LEU A 196 10.62 6.71 -17.20
N LYS A 197 10.73 6.14 -18.41
CA LYS A 197 11.88 5.31 -18.81
C LYS A 197 13.22 6.05 -18.77
N LYS A 198 13.21 7.39 -18.78
CA LYS A 198 14.41 8.23 -18.69
C LYS A 198 14.95 8.34 -17.26
N ILE A 199 14.17 7.94 -16.26
CA ILE A 199 14.54 8.07 -14.86
C ILE A 199 15.53 6.95 -14.48
N LYS A 200 16.65 7.35 -13.90
CA LYS A 200 17.62 6.46 -13.25
C LYS A 200 17.18 6.17 -11.82
N TRP A 201 16.57 5.01 -11.60
CA TRP A 201 15.92 4.63 -10.35
C TRP A 201 16.85 4.03 -9.29
N GLU A 202 18.13 3.87 -9.61
CA GLU A 202 19.15 3.36 -8.71
C GLU A 202 19.27 4.27 -7.48
N ARG A 203 19.41 3.67 -6.30
CA ARG A 203 19.67 4.41 -5.06
C ARG A 203 21.00 5.14 -5.09
N SER A 204 21.96 4.67 -5.89
CA SER A 204 23.23 5.35 -6.12
C SER A 204 23.09 6.68 -6.86
N ASN A 205 21.94 6.95 -7.49
CA ASN A 205 21.61 8.25 -8.07
C ASN A 205 21.22 9.27 -6.98
N THR A 206 22.15 9.51 -6.05
CA THR A 206 21.98 10.40 -4.89
C THR A 206 21.69 11.84 -5.31
N LYS A 207 22.27 12.29 -6.44
CA LYS A 207 21.99 13.61 -7.01
C LYS A 207 20.50 13.85 -7.24
N LEU A 208 19.75 12.80 -7.62
CA LEU A 208 18.31 12.92 -7.83
C LEU A 208 17.51 12.56 -6.57
N TRP A 209 17.92 11.54 -5.82
CA TRP A 209 17.06 10.95 -4.79
C TRP A 209 17.33 11.42 -3.37
N GLU A 210 18.51 11.93 -3.07
CA GLU A 210 18.85 12.43 -1.74
C GLU A 210 18.07 13.73 -1.44
N GLY A 211 17.53 13.82 -0.22
CA GLY A 211 16.58 14.85 0.20
C GLY A 211 15.17 14.75 -0.42
N ARG A 212 15.00 13.89 -1.44
CA ARG A 212 13.69 13.53 -2.01
C ARG A 212 13.23 12.20 -1.43
N THR A 213 13.40 11.10 -2.16
CA THR A 213 13.00 9.76 -1.72
C THR A 213 13.88 9.22 -0.58
N MET A 214 15.11 9.74 -0.45
CA MET A 214 16.09 9.28 0.53
C MET A 214 16.58 10.39 1.47
N ILE A 215 16.97 10.01 2.68
CA ILE A 215 17.68 10.83 3.66
C ILE A 215 18.80 9.98 4.26
N ALA A 216 20.04 10.47 4.21
CA ALA A 216 21.24 9.75 4.61
C ALA A 216 21.29 8.34 4.00
N GLY A 217 20.94 8.22 2.71
CA GLY A 217 20.90 6.95 1.99
C GLY A 217 19.78 5.97 2.40
N ARG A 218 18.89 6.37 3.34
CA ARG A 218 17.72 5.58 3.76
C ARG A 218 16.45 6.12 3.12
N LEU A 219 15.52 5.24 2.76
CA LEU A 219 14.24 5.67 2.18
C LEU A 219 13.37 6.33 3.24
N SER A 220 12.77 7.46 2.90
CA SER A 220 11.88 8.21 3.80
C SER A 220 10.44 8.15 3.32
N LYS A 221 9.52 7.77 4.22
CA LYS A 221 8.07 7.78 3.96
C LYS A 221 7.40 9.09 4.42
N ALA A 222 8.17 10.07 4.90
CA ALA A 222 7.58 11.34 5.33
C ALA A 222 6.92 12.05 4.14
N ILE A 223 5.79 12.71 4.39
CA ILE A 223 4.91 13.22 3.33
C ILE A 223 5.62 14.21 2.40
N ASN A 224 6.51 15.06 2.92
CA ASN A 224 7.28 16.01 2.12
C ASN A 224 8.23 15.29 1.15
N HIS A 225 8.89 14.22 1.58
CA HIS A 225 9.76 13.40 0.76
C HIS A 225 8.99 12.71 -0.36
N VAL A 226 7.84 12.10 -0.03
CA VAL A 226 6.93 11.51 -1.03
C VAL A 226 6.50 12.55 -2.07
N ARG A 227 6.10 13.76 -1.63
CA ARG A 227 5.68 14.85 -2.52
C ARG A 227 6.82 15.35 -3.40
N LEU A 228 8.02 15.52 -2.86
CA LEU A 228 9.21 15.90 -3.63
C LEU A 228 9.58 14.83 -4.66
N THR A 229 9.41 13.54 -4.34
CA THR A 229 9.55 12.45 -5.31
C THR A 229 8.47 12.56 -6.39
N ALA A 230 7.20 12.74 -6.01
CA ALA A 230 6.10 12.90 -6.95
C ALA A 230 6.30 14.10 -7.89
N ASN A 231 6.87 15.20 -7.40
CA ASN A 231 7.19 16.38 -8.21
C ASN A 231 8.22 16.07 -9.32
N VAL A 232 9.26 15.27 -9.03
CA VAL A 232 10.20 14.80 -10.06
C VAL A 232 9.46 14.00 -11.13
N LEU A 233 8.58 13.09 -10.72
CA LEU A 233 7.79 12.28 -11.65
C LEU A 233 6.87 13.16 -12.50
N LYS A 234 6.13 14.09 -11.89
CA LYS A 234 5.25 15.06 -12.55
C LYS A 234 6.00 15.89 -13.58
N LYS A 235 7.14 16.48 -13.21
CA LYS A 235 8.01 17.23 -14.14
C LYS A 235 8.43 16.36 -15.32
N THR A 236 8.83 15.10 -15.06
CA THR A 236 9.28 14.15 -16.09
C THR A 236 8.19 13.84 -17.11
N VAL A 237 6.94 13.70 -16.67
CA VAL A 237 5.80 13.42 -17.57
C VAL A 237 5.13 14.70 -18.10
N GLY A 238 5.69 15.88 -17.83
CA GLY A 238 5.18 17.16 -18.31
C GLY A 238 3.85 17.58 -17.67
N VAL A 239 3.66 17.26 -16.39
CA VAL A 239 2.56 17.75 -15.54
C VAL A 239 2.99 19.03 -14.85
N LYS A 240 2.11 20.04 -14.86
CA LYS A 240 2.37 21.31 -14.17
C LYS A 240 2.17 21.10 -12.67
N LEU A 241 3.14 21.56 -11.88
CA LEU A 241 3.08 21.54 -10.42
C LEU A 241 2.09 22.59 -9.89
N THR A 242 1.42 22.27 -8.79
CA THR A 242 0.55 23.23 -8.08
C THR A 242 1.36 24.37 -7.45
N LYS A 243 0.69 25.36 -6.84
CA LYS A 243 1.37 26.45 -6.12
C LYS A 243 2.15 25.89 -4.91
N GLU A 244 1.53 24.98 -4.17
CA GLU A 244 2.09 24.34 -2.98
C GLU A 244 3.29 23.46 -3.35
N GLU A 245 3.20 22.71 -4.44
CA GLU A 245 4.28 21.87 -4.93
C GLU A 245 5.48 22.70 -5.41
N ARG A 246 5.24 23.83 -6.07
CA ARG A 246 6.31 24.77 -6.45
C ARG A 246 6.96 25.42 -5.23
N ALA A 247 6.18 25.77 -4.22
CA ALA A 247 6.70 26.30 -2.97
C ALA A 247 7.57 25.25 -2.24
N LEU A 248 7.13 23.98 -2.21
CA LEU A 248 7.91 22.88 -1.65
C LEU A 248 9.23 22.65 -2.41
N GLU A 249 9.21 22.69 -3.75
CA GLU A 249 10.45 22.62 -4.55
C GLU A 249 11.39 23.79 -4.27
N LYS A 250 10.85 25.00 -4.06
CA LYS A 250 11.66 26.18 -3.77
C LYS A 250 12.38 26.03 -2.41
N ARG A 251 11.65 25.61 -1.38
CA ARG A 251 12.22 25.36 -0.04
C ARG A 251 13.31 24.29 -0.08
N PHE A 252 13.04 23.17 -0.77
CA PHE A 252 14.03 22.12 -0.99
C PHE A 252 15.30 22.65 -1.69
N ALA A 253 15.15 23.49 -2.72
CA ALA A 253 16.29 24.09 -3.42
C ALA A 253 17.09 25.07 -2.56
N GLN A 254 16.48 25.63 -1.50
CA GLN A 254 17.12 26.51 -0.52
C GLN A 254 17.78 25.75 0.65
N GLY A 255 17.62 24.42 0.72
CA GLY A 255 18.17 23.59 1.79
C GLY A 255 17.32 23.56 3.07
N GLU A 256 16.05 23.97 2.99
CA GLU A 256 15.07 23.95 4.09
C GLU A 256 14.27 22.65 4.21
#